data_AF-A0A3D9ANN3-F1
#
_entry.id   AF-A0A3D9ANN3-F1
#
_cell.length_a   1.000
_cell.length_b   1.000
_cell.length_c   1.000
_cell.angle_alpha   90.00
_cell.angle_beta   90.00
_cell.angle_gamma   90.00
#
_symmetry.space_group_name_H-M   'P 1'
#
loop_
_entity.id
_entity.type
_entity.pdbx_description
1 polymer ?
#
loop_
_entity_poly.entity_id
_entity_poly.type
_entity_poly.pdbx_seq_one_letter_code
_entity_poly.pdbx_strand_id
1 'polypeptide(L)'
;MPILRRSEQNQQSLQDFYREFLPKPGDTFGNAGIPMLRILDFMNDTFRDTFIYGLTSHVHLLLFNNDKDDKHYVEIIGFQSGSYEVFAVQYFFRSIRVRGKMLL
;
A
#
# COMPACT_ATOMS: atom_id res chain seq x y z
N MET A 1 10.33 10.24 6.14
CA MET A 1 9.56 9.12 5.57
C MET A 1 9.52 9.31 4.07
N PRO A 2 10.19 8.47 3.29
CA PRO A 2 10.13 8.49 1.83
C PRO A 2 8.73 8.19 1.27
N ILE A 3 7.90 7.47 2.03
CA ILE A 3 6.48 7.32 1.67
C ILE A 3 5.70 8.54 2.15
N LEU A 4 5.28 9.36 1.20
CA LEU A 4 4.40 10.51 1.39
C LEU A 4 2.94 10.06 1.25
N ARG A 5 2.08 10.41 2.20
CA ARG A 5 0.65 10.16 2.02
C ARG A 5 0.10 10.99 0.87
N ARG A 6 -0.76 10.38 0.05
CA ARG A 6 -1.50 11.11 -0.97
C ARG A 6 -2.43 12.14 -0.33
N SER A 7 -2.58 13.29 -0.99
CA SER A 7 -3.35 14.43 -0.49
C SER A 7 -4.82 14.11 -0.22
N GLU A 8 -5.37 13.12 -0.91
CA GLU A 8 -6.72 12.58 -0.72
C GLU A 8 -6.92 11.80 0.59
N GLN A 9 -5.86 11.35 1.27
CA GLN A 9 -5.92 10.63 2.56
C GLN A 9 -4.95 11.23 3.59
N ASN A 10 -5.13 12.50 3.93
CA ASN A 10 -4.23 13.25 4.83
C ASN A 10 -4.69 13.33 6.31
N GLN A 11 -5.76 12.63 6.68
CA GLN A 11 -6.34 12.73 8.03
C GLN A 11 -5.48 12.10 9.14
N GLN A 12 -4.62 11.13 8.80
CA GLN A 12 -3.71 10.47 9.75
C GLN A 12 -2.45 9.95 9.05
N SER A 13 -1.44 9.48 9.80
CA SER A 13 -0.22 8.90 9.23
C SER A 13 -0.43 7.44 8.77
N LEU A 14 0.43 6.91 7.89
CA LEU A 14 0.37 5.50 7.47
C LEU A 14 0.53 4.56 8.68
N GLN A 15 1.44 4.89 9.59
CA GLN A 15 1.68 4.11 10.81
C GLN A 15 0.45 4.11 11.71
N ASP A 16 -0.19 5.25 11.93
CA ASP A 16 -1.37 5.32 12.80
C ASP A 16 -2.52 4.49 12.25
N PHE A 17 -2.73 4.53 10.93
CA PHE A 17 -3.70 3.66 10.27
C PHE A 17 -3.43 2.18 10.52
N TYR A 18 -2.22 1.68 10.31
CA TYR A 18 -1.95 0.24 10.52
C TYR A 18 -1.91 -0.17 11.99
N ARG A 19 -1.68 0.77 12.92
CA ARG A 19 -1.82 0.51 14.37
C ARG A 19 -3.25 0.15 14.77
N GLU A 20 -4.26 0.62 14.04
CA GLU A 20 -5.66 0.26 14.30
C GLU A 20 -5.95 -1.23 14.05
N PHE A 21 -5.12 -1.88 13.24
CA PHE A 21 -5.21 -3.31 12.88
C PHE A 21 -4.27 -4.20 13.69
N LEU A 22 -3.66 -3.66 14.75
CA LEU A 22 -2.93 -4.49 15.71
C LEU A 22 -3.92 -5.37 16.50
N PRO A 23 -3.58 -6.64 16.76
CA PRO A 23 -4.46 -7.58 17.43
C PRO A 23 -4.78 -7.08 18.85
N LYS A 24 -6.06 -7.09 19.21
CA LYS A 24 -6.53 -6.76 20.55
C LYS A 24 -6.81 -8.04 21.34
N PRO A 25 -6.78 -7.98 22.69
CA PRO A 25 -7.14 -9.13 23.51
C PRO A 25 -8.55 -9.64 23.16
N GLY A 26 -8.65 -10.92 22.79
CA GLY A 26 -9.93 -11.56 22.41
C GLY A 26 -10.27 -11.50 20.92
N ASP A 27 -9.44 -10.88 20.08
CA ASP A 27 -9.66 -10.89 18.63
C ASP A 27 -9.45 -12.30 18.05
N THR A 28 -10.43 -12.74 17.25
CA THR A 28 -10.35 -13.94 16.42
C THR A 28 -9.90 -13.66 14.99
N PHE A 29 -9.84 -12.37 14.61
CA PHE A 29 -9.46 -11.93 13.28
C PHE A 29 -7.93 -11.84 13.12
N GLY A 30 -7.46 -12.14 11.91
CA GLY A 30 -6.02 -12.18 11.58
C GLY A 30 -5.32 -10.83 11.76
N ASN A 31 -4.06 -10.90 12.17
CA ASN A 31 -3.19 -9.74 12.39
C ASN A 31 -2.64 -9.20 11.06
N ALA A 32 -3.19 -8.08 10.60
CA ALA A 32 -2.66 -7.34 9.46
C ALA A 32 -1.78 -6.14 9.86
N GLY A 33 -1.92 -5.63 11.09
CA GLY A 33 -1.18 -4.44 11.55
C GLY A 33 0.32 -4.67 11.65
N ILE A 34 0.77 -5.74 12.30
CA ILE A 34 2.20 -6.03 12.48
C ILE A 34 2.95 -6.16 11.14
N PRO A 35 2.52 -7.00 10.19
CA PRO A 35 3.25 -7.15 8.93
C PRO A 35 3.30 -5.84 8.14
N MET A 36 2.20 -5.06 8.11
CA MET A 36 2.18 -3.78 7.40
C MET A 36 3.09 -2.72 8.03
N LEU A 37 3.17 -2.65 9.37
CA LEU A 37 4.09 -1.73 10.04
C LEU A 37 5.55 -2.07 9.73
N ARG A 38 5.91 -3.36 9.71
CA ARG A 38 7.26 -3.79 9.30
C ARG A 38 7.59 -3.47 7.85
N ILE A 39 6.61 -3.58 6.96
CA ILE A 39 6.77 -3.15 5.56
C ILE A 39 7.04 -1.64 5.49
N LEU A 40 6.31 -0.82 6.25
CA LEU A 40 6.57 0.62 6.30
C LEU A 40 7.99 0.91 6.79
N ASP A 41 8.44 0.25 7.85
CA ASP A 41 9.80 0.42 8.38
C ASP A 41 10.86 0.04 7.33
N PHE A 42 10.72 -1.15 6.72
CA PHE A 42 11.59 -1.62 5.63
C PHE A 42 11.67 -0.62 4.47
N MET A 43 10.52 -0.13 4.00
CA MET A 43 10.46 0.82 2.89
C MET A 43 11.10 2.17 3.27
N ASN A 44 10.83 2.65 4.48
CA ASN A 44 11.39 3.92 4.97
C ASN A 44 12.91 3.85 5.12
N ASP A 45 13.45 2.69 5.51
CA ASP A 45 14.88 2.47 5.64
C ASP A 45 15.58 2.24 4.30
N THR A 46 14.94 1.57 3.36
CA THR A 46 15.54 1.19 2.08
C THR A 46 15.53 2.33 1.07
N PHE A 47 14.44 3.09 0.99
CA PHE A 47 14.21 4.06 -0.09
C PHE A 47 14.37 5.52 0.35
N ARG A 48 15.40 5.81 1.16
CA ARG A 48 15.57 7.12 1.83
C ARG A 48 15.59 8.33 0.89
N ASP A 49 16.10 8.14 -0.32
CA ASP A 49 16.26 9.21 -1.32
C ASP A 49 15.18 9.19 -2.42
N THR A 50 14.12 8.39 -2.25
CA THR A 50 13.04 8.25 -3.22
C THR A 50 11.73 8.78 -2.66
N PHE A 51 11.01 9.57 -3.45
CA PHE A 51 9.64 9.97 -3.11
C PHE A 51 8.64 8.96 -3.66
N ILE A 52 7.88 8.32 -2.77
CA ILE A 52 6.84 7.36 -3.10
C ILE A 52 5.53 7.86 -2.50
N TYR A 53 4.46 7.87 -3.28
CA TYR A 53 3.15 8.31 -2.78
C TYR A 53 2.34 7.10 -2.30
N GLY A 54 1.84 7.14 -1.06
CA GLY A 54 1.13 6.05 -0.41
C GLY A 54 -0.34 6.36 -0.15
N LEU A 55 -1.20 5.37 -0.39
CA LEU A 55 -2.62 5.38 -0.06
C LEU A 55 -3.00 4.07 0.66
N THR A 56 -3.93 4.15 1.60
CA THR A 56 -4.43 2.98 2.35
C THR A 56 -5.81 2.58 1.86
N SER A 57 -6.02 1.28 1.61
CA SER A 57 -7.32 0.69 1.27
C SER A 57 -7.49 -0.62 2.03
N HIS A 58 -8.46 -0.70 2.94
CA HIS A 58 -8.57 -1.81 3.90
C HIS A 58 -7.23 -2.08 4.60
N VAL A 59 -6.64 -3.27 4.46
CA VAL A 59 -5.33 -3.60 5.04
C VAL A 59 -4.17 -3.49 4.05
N HIS A 60 -4.40 -2.87 2.90
CA HIS A 60 -3.44 -2.81 1.79
C HIS A 60 -2.74 -1.46 1.73
N LEU A 61 -1.52 -1.44 1.22
CA LEU A 61 -0.76 -0.23 0.90
C LEU A 61 -0.63 -0.10 -0.61
N LEU A 62 -1.18 0.97 -1.18
CA LEU A 62 -1.03 1.30 -2.59
C LEU A 62 0.07 2.35 -2.74
N LEU A 63 1.01 2.09 -3.65
CA LEU A 63 2.17 2.92 -3.94
C LEU A 63 2.11 3.47 -5.36
N PHE A 64 2.27 4.79 -5.47
CA PHE A 64 2.16 5.57 -6.69
C PHE A 64 3.43 6.38 -6.92
N ASN A 65 3.70 6.70 -8.18
CA ASN A 65 4.83 7.57 -8.55
C ASN A 65 4.50 9.07 -8.44
N ASN A 66 3.25 9.44 -8.16
CA ASN A 66 2.83 10.82 -7.95
C ASN A 66 1.54 10.92 -7.11
N ASP A 67 1.16 12.14 -6.73
CA ASP A 67 0.04 12.41 -5.83
C ASP A 67 -1.37 12.26 -6.46
N LYS A 68 -1.50 12.22 -7.78
CA LYS A 68 -2.79 12.42 -8.48
C LYS A 68 -3.17 11.33 -9.48
N ASP A 69 -2.21 10.76 -10.21
CA ASP A 69 -2.46 9.76 -11.24
C ASP A 69 -2.61 8.36 -10.62
N ASP A 70 -3.66 7.66 -11.00
CA ASP A 70 -4.00 6.31 -10.56
C ASP A 70 -3.84 5.26 -11.67
N LYS A 71 -3.31 5.66 -12.84
CA LYS A 71 -3.15 4.75 -13.99
C LYS A 71 -2.37 3.51 -13.61
N HIS A 72 -1.28 3.65 -12.85
CA HIS A 72 -0.39 2.55 -12.49
C HIS A 72 -0.04 2.65 -11.01
N TYR A 73 -0.12 1.54 -10.30
CA TYR A 73 0.28 1.47 -8.89
C TYR A 73 0.77 0.08 -8.52
N VAL A 74 1.52 0.04 -7.42
CA VAL A 74 1.94 -1.21 -6.77
C VAL A 74 1.11 -1.37 -5.52
N GLU A 75 0.50 -2.52 -5.34
CA GLU A 75 -0.19 -2.88 -4.10
C GLU A 75 0.69 -3.82 -3.27
N ILE A 76 0.80 -3.53 -1.98
CA ILE A 76 1.47 -4.38 -1.00
C ILE A 76 0.43 -4.84 0.02
N ILE A 77 0.41 -6.15 0.27
CA ILE A 77 -0.48 -6.79 1.23
C ILE A 77 0.38 -7.62 2.19
N GLY A 78 0.41 -7.22 3.45
CA GLY A 78 1.08 -7.94 4.53
C GLY A 78 0.11 -8.82 5.29
N PHE A 79 0.49 -10.07 5.56
CA PHE A 79 -0.33 -11.00 6.32
C PHE A 79 0.53 -12.01 7.09
N GLN A 80 -0.05 -12.57 8.15
CA GLN A 80 0.56 -13.64 8.92
C GLN A 80 0.22 -15.00 8.29
N SER A 81 1.23 -15.83 8.06
CA SER A 81 1.09 -17.23 7.63
C SER A 81 1.82 -18.15 8.62
N GLY A 82 1.07 -18.69 9.58
CA GLY A 82 1.65 -19.41 10.72
C GLY A 82 2.58 -18.53 11.54
N SER A 83 3.83 -18.95 11.72
CA SER A 83 4.87 -18.16 12.41
C SER A 83 5.58 -17.14 11.52
N TYR A 84 5.28 -17.11 10.22
CA TYR A 84 5.92 -16.22 9.26
C TYR A 84 5.06 -14.99 8.98
N GLU A 85 5.72 -13.85 8.84
CA GLU A 85 5.15 -12.67 8.21
C GLU A 85 5.49 -12.74 6.73
N VAL A 86 4.47 -12.63 5.89
CA VAL A 86 4.59 -12.70 4.44
C VAL A 86 3.98 -11.44 3.85
N PHE A 87 4.49 -11.03 2.71
CA PHE A 87 3.84 -9.99 1.92
C PHE A 87 3.69 -10.43 0.46
N ALA A 88 2.60 -10.02 -0.14
CA ALA A 88 2.38 -10.10 -1.57
C ALA A 88 2.57 -8.71 -2.18
N VAL A 89 3.13 -8.67 -3.39
CA VAL A 89 3.26 -7.47 -4.21
C VAL A 89 2.51 -7.69 -5.50
N GLN A 90 1.62 -6.78 -5.85
CA GLN A 90 0.85 -6.83 -7.09
C GLN A 90 1.07 -5.54 -7.88
N TYR A 91 1.14 -5.68 -9.21
CA TYR A 91 1.32 -4.56 -10.12
C TYR A 91 0.03 -4.32 -10.89
N PHE A 92 -0.50 -3.10 -10.78
CA PHE A 92 -1.70 -2.70 -11.47
C PHE A 92 -1.38 -1.72 -12.58
N PHE A 93 -1.85 -2.04 -13.79
CA PHE A 93 -1.75 -1.18 -14.95
C PHE A 93 -3.14 -0.98 -15.54
N ARG A 94 -3.57 0.27 -15.68
CA ARG A 94 -4.80 0.60 -16.38
C ARG A 94 -4.65 0.28 -17.86
N SER A 95 -5.43 -0.67 -18.36
CA SER A 95 -5.48 -0.99 -19.79
C SER A 95 -6.04 0.20 -20.59
N ILE A 96 -5.25 0.71 -21.54
CA ILE A 96 -5.71 1.70 -22.51
C ILE A 96 -6.42 0.95 -23.63
N ARG A 97 -7.74 1.07 -23.71
CA ARG A 97 -8.52 0.54 -24.84
C ARG A 97 -8.30 1.47 -26.03
N VAL A 98 -7.36 1.14 -26.91
CA VAL A 98 -7.21 1.82 -28.20
C VAL A 98 -8.42 1.44 -29.06
N ARG A 99 -9.42 2.31 -29.15
CA ARG A 99 -10.42 2.20 -30.21
C ARG A 99 -9.72 2.54 -31.52
N GLY A 100 -9.27 1.53 -32.25
CA GLY A 100 -8.85 1.71 -33.63
C GLY A 100 -10.02 2.28 -34.43
N LYS A 101 -9.91 3.55 -34.84
CA LYS A 101 -10.69 4.02 -35.99
C LYS A 101 -10.12 3.28 -37.20
N MET A 102 -10.81 2.22 -37.62
CA MET A 102 -10.65 1.69 -38.96
C MET A 102 -11.23 2.76 -39.90
N LEU A 103 -10.36 3.56 -40.49
CA LEU A 103 -10.70 4.36 -41.67
C LEU A 103 -10.79 3.35 -42.81
N LEU A 104 -12.02 3.01 -43.21
CA LEU A 104 -12.33 2.47 -44.54
C LEU A 104 -12.55 3.64 -45.48
#